data_AF-A0A7J6QFD5-F1
#
_entry.id   AF-A0A7J6QFD5-F1
#
_cell.length_a   1.000
_cell.length_b   1.000
_cell.length_c   1.000
_cell.angle_alpha   90.00
_cell.angle_beta   90.00
_cell.angle_gamma   90.00
#
_symmetry.space_group_name_H-M   'P 1'
#
loop_
_entity.id
_entity.type
_entity.pdbx_description
1 polymer ?
#
loop_
_entity_poly.entity_id
_entity_poly.type
_entity_poly.pdbx_seq_one_letter_code
_entity_poly.pdbx_strand_id
1 'polypeptide(L)'
;MTGLYSAGATFKDAVTKRYAELPEGVQKAYGEGHLHSVREALTGSLYGVLSNKDRSKVSEAMEHALLSPSPNWFHRYRYRVGIDSKTMYLLSFLPEWLRDTVFELLPKWVLGLDVAPPAHAPKDGLSIAKSRYHAPTKRVFMVAILLLLLLSSLLLWAVLRVVWH
;
A
#
# COMPACT_ATOMS: atom_id res chain seq x y z
N MET A 1 -20.69 -10.36 2.59
CA MET A 1 -20.34 -9.96 1.21
C MET A 1 -20.82 -8.52 0.99
N THR A 2 -19.91 -7.54 0.97
CA THR A 2 -20.27 -6.17 0.57
C THR A 2 -20.64 -6.22 -0.92
N GLY A 3 -21.90 -5.96 -1.26
CA GLY A 3 -22.47 -6.05 -2.61
C GLY A 3 -21.93 -5.03 -3.62
N LEU A 4 -20.64 -4.68 -3.55
CA LEU A 4 -19.95 -3.80 -4.48
C LEU A 4 -19.62 -4.46 -5.82
N TYR A 5 -19.71 -5.79 -5.89
CA TYR A 5 -19.46 -6.56 -7.10
C TYR A 5 -20.68 -7.44 -7.37
N SER A 6 -21.44 -7.13 -8.43
CA SER A 6 -22.32 -8.14 -9.01
C SER A 6 -21.46 -9.33 -9.43
N ALA A 7 -21.94 -10.55 -9.23
CA ALA A 7 -21.22 -11.77 -9.59
C ALA A 7 -20.66 -11.67 -11.02
N GLY A 8 -19.34 -11.58 -11.15
CA GLY A 8 -18.63 -11.45 -12.45
C GLY A 8 -18.13 -10.05 -12.83
N ALA A 9 -18.51 -8.98 -12.13
CA ALA A 9 -17.98 -7.64 -12.39
C ALA A 9 -16.58 -7.46 -11.79
N THR A 10 -15.63 -7.00 -12.61
CA THR A 10 -14.28 -6.72 -12.13
C THR A 10 -14.21 -5.32 -11.52
N PHE A 11 -13.25 -5.08 -10.63
CA PHE A 11 -13.03 -3.74 -10.05
C PHE A 11 -12.79 -2.66 -11.12
N LYS A 12 -12.26 -3.06 -12.28
CA LYS A 12 -12.08 -2.18 -13.45
C LYS A 12 -13.42 -1.64 -13.97
N ASP A 13 -14.46 -2.46 -13.95
CA ASP A 13 -15.77 -2.11 -14.49
C ASP A 13 -16.47 -1.12 -13.56
N ALA A 14 -16.33 -1.31 -12.24
CA ALA A 14 -16.82 -0.37 -11.24
C ALA A 14 -16.17 1.01 -11.36
N VAL A 15 -14.85 1.07 -11.57
CA VAL A 15 -14.12 2.33 -11.76
C VAL A 15 -14.55 3.03 -13.05
N THR A 16 -14.71 2.28 -14.14
CA THR A 16 -15.16 2.82 -15.43
C THR A 16 -16.57 3.39 -15.33
N LYS A 17 -17.48 2.67 -14.66
CA LYS A 17 -18.85 3.13 -14.43
C LYS A 17 -18.90 4.44 -13.65
N ARG A 18 -18.15 4.54 -12.54
CA ARG A 18 -18.09 5.78 -11.75
C ARG A 18 -17.46 6.94 -12.50
N TYR A 19 -16.48 6.66 -13.37
CA TYR A 19 -15.90 7.70 -14.21
C TYR A 19 -16.92 8.27 -15.21
N ALA A 20 -17.77 7.41 -15.80
CA ALA A 20 -18.83 7.84 -16.71
C ALA A 20 -19.94 8.65 -16.01
N GLU A 21 -20.14 8.44 -14.70
CA GLU A 21 -21.09 9.20 -13.89
C GLU A 21 -20.59 10.61 -13.51
N LEU A 22 -19.31 10.94 -13.75
CA LEU A 22 -18.76 12.27 -13.46
C LEU A 22 -19.29 13.33 -14.44
N PRO A 23 -19.37 14.61 -14.05
CA PRO A 23 -19.67 15.69 -14.98
C PRO A 23 -18.63 15.78 -16.11
N GLU A 24 -19.06 16.09 -17.35
CA GLU A 24 -18.17 16.12 -18.53
C GLU A 24 -16.96 17.03 -18.35
N GLY A 25 -17.11 18.17 -17.68
CA GLY A 25 -16.00 19.09 -17.39
C GLY A 25 -14.92 18.45 -16.52
N VAL A 26 -15.32 17.58 -15.60
CA VAL A 26 -14.41 16.83 -14.74
C VAL A 26 -13.74 15.70 -15.53
N GLN A 27 -14.49 14.96 -16.34
CA GLN A 27 -13.92 13.93 -17.21
C GLN A 27 -12.85 14.51 -18.15
N LYS A 28 -13.12 15.66 -18.79
CA LYS A 28 -12.14 16.36 -19.63
C LYS A 28 -10.92 16.88 -18.85
N ALA A 29 -11.12 17.31 -17.60
CA ALA A 29 -10.03 17.77 -16.74
C ALA A 29 -9.05 16.65 -16.39
N TYR A 30 -9.56 15.45 -16.06
CA TYR A 30 -8.74 14.29 -15.76
C TYR A 30 -8.15 13.64 -17.01
N GLY A 31 -8.94 13.52 -18.08
CA GLY A 31 -8.54 12.90 -19.35
C GLY A 31 -8.56 11.38 -19.33
N GLU A 32 -8.76 10.77 -20.50
CA GLU A 32 -8.88 9.32 -20.64
C GLU A 32 -7.57 8.57 -20.33
N GLY A 33 -6.42 9.19 -20.61
CA GLY A 33 -5.11 8.62 -20.26
C GLY A 33 -4.91 8.44 -18.75
N HIS A 34 -5.47 9.34 -17.93
CA HIS A 34 -5.46 9.20 -16.48
C HIS A 34 -6.30 7.99 -16.04
N LEU A 35 -7.51 7.84 -16.58
CA LEU A 35 -8.38 6.68 -16.30
C LEU A 35 -7.68 5.36 -16.64
N HIS A 36 -7.01 5.27 -17.79
CA HIS A 36 -6.27 4.08 -18.18
C HIS A 36 -5.17 3.74 -17.17
N SER A 37 -4.34 4.73 -16.82
CA SER A 37 -3.25 4.52 -15.84
C SER A 37 -3.75 4.14 -14.45
N VAL A 38 -4.90 4.68 -14.02
CA VAL A 38 -5.55 4.29 -12.76
C VAL A 38 -6.02 2.83 -12.83
N ARG A 39 -6.62 2.40 -13.94
CA ARG A 39 -7.04 1.00 -14.12
C ARG A 39 -5.85 0.05 -14.10
N GLU A 40 -4.74 0.43 -14.70
CA GLU A 40 -3.50 -0.36 -14.69
C GLU A 40 -2.86 -0.40 -13.30
N ALA A 41 -2.75 0.74 -12.63
CA ALA A 41 -2.18 0.82 -11.28
C ALA A 41 -2.99 -0.01 -10.27
N LEU A 42 -4.33 0.06 -10.35
CA LEU A 42 -5.20 -0.77 -9.53
C LEU A 42 -5.03 -2.27 -9.82
N THR A 43 -4.80 -2.63 -11.09
CA THR A 43 -4.47 -4.02 -11.44
C THR A 43 -3.12 -4.42 -10.85
N GLY A 44 -2.11 -3.56 -10.97
CA GLY A 44 -0.79 -3.78 -10.39
C GLY A 44 -0.84 -3.94 -8.87
N SER A 45 -1.68 -3.17 -8.17
CA SER A 45 -1.83 -3.30 -6.72
C SER A 45 -2.64 -4.54 -6.31
N LEU A 46 -3.70 -4.87 -7.04
CA LEU A 46 -4.57 -6.03 -6.76
C LEU A 46 -3.91 -7.37 -7.09
N TYR A 47 -2.99 -7.41 -8.06
CA TYR A 47 -2.29 -8.62 -8.49
C TYR A 47 -0.79 -8.60 -8.17
N GLY A 48 -0.32 -7.54 -7.50
CA GLY A 48 1.08 -7.34 -7.17
C GLY A 48 1.63 -8.34 -6.15
N VAL A 49 2.94 -8.30 -5.94
CA VAL A 49 3.70 -9.23 -5.09
C VAL A 49 3.19 -9.29 -3.64
N LEU A 50 2.57 -8.21 -3.17
CA LEU A 50 2.01 -8.09 -1.81
C LEU A 50 0.55 -8.57 -1.70
N SER A 51 -0.11 -8.86 -2.81
CA SER A 51 -1.50 -9.28 -2.84
C SER A 51 -1.65 -10.77 -2.55
N ASN A 52 -2.56 -11.10 -1.65
CA ASN A 52 -2.84 -12.48 -1.27
C ASN A 52 -3.83 -13.09 -2.27
N LYS A 53 -3.41 -14.16 -2.94
CA LYS A 53 -4.23 -14.85 -3.96
C LYS A 53 -5.47 -15.54 -3.36
N ASP A 54 -5.41 -15.91 -2.08
CA ASP A 54 -6.50 -16.61 -1.38
C ASP A 54 -7.39 -15.66 -0.60
N ARG A 55 -8.59 -15.42 -1.11
CA ARG A 55 -9.61 -14.57 -0.45
C ARG A 55 -10.30 -15.26 0.72
N SER A 56 -10.24 -16.60 0.78
CA SER A 56 -10.82 -17.43 1.87
C SER A 56 -10.20 -17.14 3.24
N LYS A 57 -8.96 -16.64 3.28
CA LYS A 57 -8.28 -16.26 4.52
C LYS A 57 -9.00 -15.12 5.26
N VAL A 58 -9.83 -14.33 4.57
CA VAL A 58 -10.63 -13.26 5.19
C VAL A 58 -11.80 -13.86 5.96
N SER A 59 -12.55 -14.76 5.33
CA SER A 59 -13.67 -15.44 5.98
C SER A 59 -13.19 -16.33 7.12
N GLU A 60 -12.09 -17.06 6.93
CA GLU A 60 -11.49 -17.90 7.98
C GLU A 60 -11.04 -17.08 9.20
N ALA A 61 -10.43 -15.91 8.98
CA ALA A 61 -10.06 -15.02 10.08
C ALA A 61 -11.29 -14.45 10.80
N MET A 62 -12.38 -14.21 10.09
CA MET A 62 -13.62 -13.71 10.66
C MET A 62 -14.37 -14.81 11.45
N GLU A 63 -14.41 -16.03 10.91
CA GLU A 63 -14.93 -17.21 11.61
C GLU A 63 -14.12 -17.48 12.88
N HIS A 64 -12.79 -17.44 12.79
CA HIS A 64 -11.92 -17.57 13.96
C HIS A 64 -12.13 -16.43 14.97
N ALA A 65 -12.45 -15.20 14.53
CA ALA A 65 -12.76 -14.11 15.45
C ALA A 65 -14.08 -14.32 16.21
N LEU A 66 -15.07 -14.93 15.57
CA LEU A 66 -16.39 -15.17 16.15
C LEU A 66 -16.46 -16.44 16.99
N LEU A 67 -15.73 -17.49 16.60
CA LEU A 67 -15.82 -18.83 17.18
C LEU A 67 -14.69 -19.15 18.15
N SER A 68 -13.65 -18.32 18.29
CA SER A 68 -12.57 -18.63 19.23
C SER A 68 -13.08 -18.56 20.67
N PRO A 69 -13.07 -19.67 21.44
CA PRO A 69 -13.36 -19.63 22.86
C PRO A 69 -12.23 -18.84 23.51
N SER A 70 -12.53 -17.78 24.25
CA SER A 70 -11.51 -16.97 24.89
C SER A 70 -11.13 -17.51 26.27
N PRO A 71 -9.84 -17.81 26.52
CA PRO A 71 -9.40 -17.85 27.92
C PRO A 71 -8.13 -17.04 28.20
N ASN A 72 -7.58 -16.25 27.26
CA ASN A 72 -6.30 -15.57 27.55
C ASN A 72 -6.22 -14.13 27.03
N TRP A 73 -5.59 -13.31 27.89
CA TRP A 73 -5.05 -11.94 27.83
C TRP A 73 -4.62 -11.37 26.46
N PHE A 74 -4.54 -12.20 25.43
CA PHE A 74 -4.23 -11.85 24.05
C PHE A 74 -5.49 -11.95 23.18
N HIS A 75 -6.60 -11.31 23.58
CA HIS A 75 -7.61 -10.91 22.62
C HIS A 75 -6.90 -10.11 21.52
N ARG A 76 -6.68 -10.75 20.36
CA ARG A 76 -6.04 -10.12 19.23
C ARG A 76 -7.01 -9.09 18.70
N TYR A 77 -6.93 -7.86 19.22
CA TYR A 77 -7.73 -6.70 18.82
C TYR A 77 -7.67 -6.43 17.31
N ARG A 78 -6.73 -7.08 16.61
CA ARG A 78 -6.52 -6.93 15.16
C ARG A 78 -6.19 -8.28 14.52
N TYR A 79 -7.19 -8.88 13.88
CA TYR A 79 -6.99 -9.98 12.94
C TYR A 79 -6.33 -9.44 11.68
N ARG A 80 -5.33 -10.15 11.18
CA ARG A 80 -4.56 -9.72 9.99
C ARG A 80 -4.67 -10.78 8.93
N VAL A 81 -5.14 -10.34 7.78
CA VAL A 81 -5.35 -11.19 6.62
C VAL A 81 -4.54 -10.59 5.50
N GLY A 82 -3.71 -11.40 4.85
CA GLY A 82 -2.83 -10.90 3.79
C GLY A 82 -1.35 -10.88 4.15
N ILE A 83 -0.52 -10.87 3.12
CA ILE A 83 0.92 -10.65 3.25
C ILE A 83 1.15 -9.16 3.48
N ASP A 84 0.52 -8.30 2.67
CA ASP A 84 0.43 -6.85 2.84
C ASP A 84 0.21 -6.40 4.30
N SER A 85 -0.80 -6.94 4.99
CA SER A 85 -1.11 -6.54 6.38
C SER A 85 -0.09 -7.03 7.40
N LYS A 86 0.65 -8.11 7.09
CA LYS A 86 1.78 -8.59 7.92
C LYS A 86 3.02 -7.74 7.68
N THR A 87 3.34 -7.38 6.45
CA THR A 87 4.49 -6.51 6.12
C THR A 87 4.28 -5.08 6.60
N MET A 88 3.07 -4.54 6.44
CA MET A 88 2.74 -3.17 6.87
C MET A 88 2.50 -3.03 8.38
N TYR A 89 2.51 -4.13 9.13
CA TYR A 89 2.38 -4.07 10.58
C TYR A 89 3.53 -3.31 11.23
N LEU A 90 4.77 -3.60 10.82
CA LEU A 90 5.94 -2.91 11.37
C LEU A 90 5.87 -1.41 11.04
N LEU A 91 5.42 -1.09 9.82
CA LEU A 91 5.17 0.28 9.38
C LEU A 91 4.07 1.00 10.16
N SER A 92 3.15 0.28 10.79
CA SER A 92 2.04 0.87 11.54
C SER A 92 2.46 1.43 12.90
N PHE A 93 3.59 0.99 13.46
CA PHE A 93 4.15 1.57 14.70
C PHE A 93 5.18 2.66 14.43
N LEU A 94 5.59 2.83 13.17
CA LEU A 94 6.51 3.89 12.81
C LEU A 94 5.76 5.22 12.85
N PRO A 95 6.38 6.30 13.37
CA PRO A 95 5.83 7.63 13.28
C PRO A 95 5.45 7.99 11.84
N GLU A 96 4.40 8.78 11.66
CA GLU A 96 3.84 9.10 10.33
C GLU A 96 4.90 9.59 9.34
N TRP A 97 5.83 10.44 9.79
CA TRP A 97 6.92 10.94 8.96
C TRP A 97 7.85 9.84 8.42
N LEU A 98 8.10 8.80 9.22
CA LEU A 98 8.99 7.70 8.86
C LEU A 98 8.29 6.75 7.90
N ARG A 99 7.01 6.49 8.13
CA ARG A 99 6.14 5.74 7.21
C ARG A 99 6.09 6.40 5.84
N ASP A 100 5.86 7.70 5.79
CA ASP A 100 5.77 8.45 4.53
C ASP A 100 7.11 8.42 3.77
N THR A 101 8.23 8.55 4.49
CA THR A 101 9.57 8.47 3.89
C THR A 101 9.85 7.07 3.31
N VAL A 102 9.41 6.00 3.97
CA VAL A 102 9.56 4.63 3.44
C VAL A 102 8.73 4.44 2.18
N PHE A 103 7.52 5.00 2.11
CA PHE A 103 6.70 4.96 0.90
C PHE A 103 7.28 5.80 -0.25
N GLU A 104 7.95 6.91 0.04
CA GLU A 104 8.68 7.70 -0.98
C GLU A 104 9.92 6.97 -1.52
N LEU A 105 10.62 6.21 -0.67
CA LEU A 105 11.82 5.43 -1.04
C LEU A 105 11.48 4.13 -1.76
N LEU A 106 10.30 3.54 -1.51
CA LEU A 106 9.85 2.34 -2.18
C LEU A 106 9.68 2.61 -3.68
N PRO A 107 10.27 1.79 -4.57
CA PRO A 107 10.12 2.00 -6.00
C PRO A 107 8.63 1.92 -6.38
N LYS A 108 8.13 2.89 -7.15
CA LYS A 108 6.71 2.95 -7.54
C LYS A 108 6.20 1.68 -8.21
N TRP A 109 7.08 0.97 -8.92
CA TRP A 109 6.77 -0.33 -9.55
C TRP A 109 6.50 -1.45 -8.53
N VAL A 110 7.11 -1.39 -7.33
CA VAL A 110 6.84 -2.35 -6.24
C VAL A 110 5.43 -2.17 -5.68
N LEU A 111 4.93 -0.93 -5.69
CA LEU A 111 3.57 -0.61 -5.24
C LEU A 111 2.54 -0.65 -6.38
N GLY A 112 2.97 -0.81 -7.63
CA GLY A 112 2.10 -0.74 -8.81
C GLY A 112 1.42 0.63 -8.97
N LEU A 113 1.98 1.70 -8.42
CA LEU A 113 1.37 3.04 -8.37
C LEU A 113 1.97 3.98 -9.43
N ASP A 114 2.05 3.52 -10.68
CA ASP A 114 2.43 4.40 -11.80
C ASP A 114 1.16 4.96 -12.45
N VAL A 115 0.70 6.08 -11.90
CA VAL A 115 -0.51 6.76 -12.36
C VAL A 115 -0.08 8.01 -13.13
N ALA A 116 -0.53 8.13 -14.38
CA ALA A 116 -0.30 9.31 -15.20
C ALA A 116 -0.97 10.52 -14.55
N PRO A 117 -0.37 11.71 -14.55
CA PRO A 117 -1.03 12.90 -14.01
C PRO A 117 -2.29 13.25 -14.83
N PRO A 118 -3.29 13.91 -14.22
CA PRO A 118 -4.48 14.34 -14.95
C PRO A 118 -4.12 15.35 -16.05
N ALA A 119 -4.90 15.37 -17.14
CA ALA A 119 -4.61 16.15 -18.33
C ALA A 119 -4.48 17.68 -18.07
N HIS A 120 -5.27 18.21 -17.13
CA HIS A 120 -5.23 19.62 -16.73
C HIS A 120 -4.40 19.87 -15.46
N ALA A 121 -3.54 18.94 -15.05
CA ALA A 121 -2.63 19.18 -13.92
C ALA A 121 -1.75 20.41 -14.20
N PRO A 122 -1.57 21.33 -13.24
CA PRO A 122 -0.59 22.39 -13.38
C PRO A 122 0.80 21.76 -13.54
N LYS A 123 1.58 22.24 -14.52
CA LYS A 123 2.94 21.72 -14.80
C LYS A 123 3.86 21.79 -13.58
N ASP A 124 3.65 22.80 -12.74
CA ASP A 124 4.37 23.01 -11.47
C ASP A 124 3.67 22.37 -10.25
N GLY A 125 2.58 21.63 -10.44
CA GLY A 125 1.83 21.04 -9.33
C GLY A 125 2.68 20.11 -8.46
N LEU A 126 3.61 19.38 -9.09
CA LEU A 126 4.52 18.48 -8.39
C LEU A 126 5.60 19.24 -7.60
N SER A 127 6.15 20.34 -8.14
CA SER A 127 7.12 21.17 -7.42
C SER A 127 6.46 21.95 -6.28
N ILE A 128 5.24 22.44 -6.48
CA ILE A 128 4.42 23.08 -5.45
C ILE A 128 4.03 22.08 -4.34
N ALA A 129 3.67 20.85 -4.69
CA ALA A 129 3.39 19.82 -3.69
C ALA A 129 4.66 19.46 -2.90
N LYS A 130 5.79 19.25 -3.58
CA LYS A 130 7.07 18.95 -2.93
C LYS A 130 7.60 20.09 -2.06
N SER A 131 7.36 21.34 -2.43
CA SER A 131 7.75 22.49 -1.61
C SER A 131 6.93 22.59 -0.32
N ARG A 132 5.66 22.19 -0.34
CA ARG A 132 4.80 22.10 0.86
C ARG A 132 5.26 21.00 1.81
N TYR A 133 5.72 19.87 1.26
CA TYR A 133 6.14 18.70 2.02
C TYR A 133 7.66 18.59 2.14
N HIS A 134 8.38 19.71 2.21
CA HIS A 134 9.84 19.70 2.26
C HIS A 134 10.33 18.80 3.40
N ALA A 135 10.73 17.57 3.06
CA ALA A 135 11.28 16.64 4.03
C ALA A 135 12.66 17.21 4.39
N PRO A 136 12.89 17.66 5.64
CA PRO A 136 14.20 18.13 6.01
C PRO A 136 15.20 17.00 5.74
N THR A 137 16.32 17.32 5.09
CA THR A 137 17.38 16.38 4.66
C THR A 137 17.83 15.45 5.80
N LYS A 138 17.69 15.93 7.04
CA LYS A 138 17.93 15.20 8.29
C LYS A 138 17.03 13.96 8.45
N ARG A 139 15.77 13.97 7.96
CA ARG A 139 14.85 12.83 8.00
C ARG A 139 15.34 11.68 7.13
N VAL A 140 15.74 11.97 5.89
CA VAL A 140 16.29 10.95 4.97
C VAL A 140 17.55 10.33 5.56
N PHE A 141 18.42 11.16 6.16
CA PHE A 141 19.63 10.68 6.83
C PHE A 141 19.31 9.78 8.04
N MET A 142 18.30 10.13 8.85
CA MET A 142 17.85 9.27 9.96
C MET A 142 17.26 7.94 9.47
N VAL A 143 16.48 7.93 8.38
CA VAL A 143 15.96 6.69 7.78
C VAL A 143 17.10 5.82 7.26
N ALA A 144 18.08 6.43 6.57
CA ALA A 144 19.25 5.71 6.08
C ALA A 144 20.07 5.09 7.21
N ILE A 145 20.27 5.80 8.32
CA ILE A 145 20.93 5.28 9.53
C ILE A 145 20.12 4.11 10.11
N LEU A 146 18.80 4.25 10.26
CA LEU A 146 17.94 3.18 10.77
C LEU A 146 17.99 1.92 9.88
N LEU A 147 17.98 2.10 8.56
CA LEU A 147 18.11 0.99 7.61
C LEU A 147 19.50 0.35 7.68
N LEU A 148 20.56 1.14 7.82
CA LEU A 148 21.93 0.64 8.00
C LEU A 148 22.09 -0.15 9.31
N LEU A 149 21.49 0.32 10.41
CA LEU A 149 21.49 -0.38 11.69
C LEU A 149 20.68 -1.68 11.63
N LEU A 150 19.55 -1.68 10.92
CA LEU A 150 18.77 -2.91 10.68
C LEU A 150 19.56 -3.91 9.82
N LEU A 151 20.18 -3.45 8.73
CA LEU A 151 21.03 -4.29 7.86
C LEU A 151 22.25 -4.85 8.61
N SER A 152 22.93 -4.05 9.41
CA SER A 152 24.08 -4.52 10.20
C SER A 152 23.67 -5.53 11.25
N SER A 153 22.50 -5.35 11.90
CA SER A 153 21.96 -6.32 12.86
C SER A 153 21.59 -7.66 12.21
N LEU A 154 21.04 -7.64 10.99
CA LEU A 154 20.70 -8.83 10.21
C LEU A 154 21.95 -9.58 9.73
N LEU A 155 22.98 -8.84 9.29
CA LEU A 155 24.28 -9.42 8.92
C LEU A 155 24.98 -10.07 10.12
N LEU A 156 24.94 -9.42 11.29
CA LEU A 156 25.48 -9.99 12.53
C LEU A 156 24.79 -11.30 12.91
N TRP A 157 23.46 -11.35 12.78
CA TRP A 157 22.67 -12.57 12.99
C TRP A 157 22.98 -13.67 11.97
N ALA A 158 23.19 -13.32 10.71
CA ALA A 158 23.57 -14.26 9.67
C ALA A 158 24.96 -14.86 9.91
N VAL A 159 25.95 -14.02 10.29
CA VAL A 159 27.30 -14.46 10.63
C VAL A 159 27.28 -15.35 11.88
N LEU A 160 26.54 -14.97 12.93
CA LEU A 160 26.38 -15.79 14.13
C LEU A 160 25.75 -17.16 13.83
N ARG A 161 24.80 -17.25 12.90
CA ARG A 161 24.24 -18.55 12.47
C ARG A 161 25.23 -19.43 11.71
N VAL A 162 26.11 -18.84 10.91
CA VAL A 162 27.14 -19.58 10.16
C VAL A 162 28.26 -20.06 11.08
N VAL A 163 28.59 -19.31 12.13
CA VAL A 163 29.63 -19.69 13.11
C VAL A 163 29.14 -20.79 14.08
N TRP A 164 27.83 -20.94 14.28
CA TRP A 164 27.26 -21.92 15.21
C TRP A 164 26.82 -23.24 14.56
N HIS A 165 27.03 -23.41 13.25
CA HIS A 165 26.78 -24.63 12.49
C HIS A 165 28.09 -25.22 11.96
#